data_AF-A0A198FWZ5-F1
#
_entry.id   AF-A0A198FWZ5-F1
#
_cell.length_a   1.000
_cell.length_b   1.000
_cell.length_c   1.000
_cell.angle_alpha   90.00
_cell.angle_beta   90.00
_cell.angle_gamma   90.00
#
_symmetry.space_group_name_H-M   'P 1'
#
loop_
_entity.id
_entity.type
_entity.pdbx_description
1 polymer ?
#
loop_
_entity_poly.entity_id
_entity_poly.type
_entity_poly.pdbx_seq_one_letter_code
_entity_poly.pdbx_strand_id
1 'polypeptide(L)' 'MLKQQIRQIVEANSDYAAITPVIEKEILHHDIMDVLIKQGVMQRLTFIGGTSLRMCYNSSRLSEDLDFNGRL' A
#
# COMPACT_ATOMS: atom_id res chain seq x y z
N MET A 1 -4.77 14.98 7.96
CA MET A 1 -3.48 14.55 8.50
C MET A 1 -2.54 14.13 7.38
N LEU A 2 -2.70 12.96 6.75
CA LEU A 2 -1.81 12.49 5.67
C LEU A 2 -1.83 13.38 4.41
N LYS A 3 -3.00 13.64 3.83
CA LYS A 3 -3.13 14.49 2.62
C LYS A 3 -2.54 15.90 2.80
N GLN A 4 -2.56 16.42 4.03
CA GLN A 4 -1.98 17.72 4.35
C GLN A 4 -0.46 17.65 4.41
N GLN A 5 0.10 16.58 4.99
CA GLN A 5 1.54 16.34 5.00
C GLN A 5 2.10 16.13 3.59
N ILE A 6 1.43 15.32 2.76
CA ILE A 6 1.84 15.10 1.37
C ILE A 6 1.80 16.42 0.59
N ARG A 7 0.74 17.23 0.78
CA ARG A 7 0.65 18.57 0.17
C ARG A 7 1.84 19.45 0.57
N GLN A 8 2.19 19.50 1.85
CA GLN A 8 3.35 20.27 2.33
C GLN A 8 4.67 19.78 1.71
N ILE A 9 4.84 18.47 1.52
CA ILE A 9 6.02 17.89 0.86
C ILE A 9 6.09 18.30 -0.61
N VAL A 10 4.96 18.24 -1.33
CA VAL A 10 4.88 18.63 -2.75
C VAL A 10 5.07 20.13 -2.93
N GLU A 11 4.55 20.95 -2.00
CA GLU A 11 4.78 22.41 -1.98
C GLU A 11 6.26 22.74 -1.77
N ALA A 12 6.97 21.98 -0.93
CA ALA A 12 8.40 22.13 -0.71
C ALA A 12 9.26 21.56 -1.85
N ASN A 13 8.76 20.58 -2.59
CA ASN A 13 9.45 19.97 -3.73
C ASN A 13 8.44 19.40 -4.74
N SER A 14 8.26 20.13 -5.84
CA SER A 14 7.25 19.85 -6.86
C SER A 14 7.47 18.54 -7.62
N ASP A 15 8.67 17.99 -7.62
CA ASP A 15 8.99 16.75 -8.36
C ASP A 15 8.24 15.54 -7.78
N TYR A 16 7.81 15.63 -6.52
CA TYR A 16 7.01 14.58 -5.88
C TYR A 16 5.52 14.60 -6.26
N ALA A 17 5.05 15.62 -6.99
CA ALA A 17 3.66 15.70 -7.40
C ALA A 17 3.22 14.45 -8.21
N ALA A 18 4.10 13.96 -9.09
CA ALA A 18 3.81 12.81 -9.94
C ALA A 18 3.69 11.48 -9.16
N ILE A 19 4.40 11.34 -8.04
CA ILE A 19 4.41 10.10 -7.24
C ILE A 19 3.42 10.14 -6.06
N THR A 20 2.80 11.29 -5.81
CA THR A 20 1.83 11.47 -4.72
C THR A 20 0.72 10.40 -4.72
N PRO A 21 0.06 10.08 -5.86
CA PRO A 21 -0.98 9.04 -5.88
C PRO A 21 -0.47 7.65 -5.49
N VAL A 22 0.81 7.37 -5.76
CA VAL A 22 1.45 6.09 -5.43
C VAL A 22 1.71 6.03 -3.92
N ILE A 23 2.23 7.10 -3.32
CA ILE A 23 2.48 7.18 -1.88
C ILE A 23 1.18 7.04 -1.10
N GLU A 24 0.14 7.78 -1.49
CA GLU A 24 -1.19 7.68 -0.85
C GLU A 24 -1.72 6.25 -0.91
N LYS A 25 -1.58 5.60 -2.07
CA LYS A 25 -2.03 4.22 -2.28
C LYS A 25 -1.26 3.23 -1.42
N GLU A 26 0.08 3.33 -1.36
CA GLU A 26 0.91 2.42 -0.58
C GLU A 26 0.59 2.51 0.92
N ILE A 27 0.33 3.71 1.43
CA ILE A 27 -0.14 3.90 2.82
C ILE A 27 -1.52 3.26 3.01
N LEU A 28 -2.45 3.46 2.07
CA LEU A 28 -3.78 2.86 2.14
C LEU A 28 -3.72 1.32 2.12
N HIS A 29 -2.80 0.74 1.35
CA HIS A 29 -2.55 -0.71 1.37
C HIS A 29 -2.10 -1.18 2.76
N HIS A 30 -1.21 -0.45 3.43
CA HIS A 30 -0.80 -0.78 4.80
C HIS A 30 -1.97 -0.71 5.78
N ASP A 31 -2.80 0.33 5.70
CA ASP A 31 -3.98 0.49 6.55
C ASP A 31 -5.00 -0.65 6.32
N ILE A 32 -5.27 -1.01 5.06
CA ILE A 32 -6.15 -2.12 4.72
C ILE A 32 -5.59 -3.44 5.27
N MET A 33 -4.30 -3.71 5.08
CA MET A 33 -3.66 -4.92 5.59
C MET A 33 -3.73 -5.01 7.11
N ASP A 34 -3.49 -3.92 7.84
CA ASP A 34 -3.62 -3.87 9.30
C ASP A 34 -5.04 -4.24 9.75
N VAL A 35 -6.07 -3.70 9.10
CA VAL A 35 -7.47 -4.04 9.38
C VAL A 35 -7.75 -5.52 9.07
N LEU A 36 -7.33 -6.03 7.90
CA LEU A 36 -7.55 -7.43 7.51
C LEU A 36 -6.89 -8.41 8.49
N ILE A 37 -5.71 -8.07 9.02
CA ILE A 37 -5.02 -8.85 10.06
C ILE A 37 -5.79 -8.79 11.37
N LYS A 38 -6.15 -7.59 11.85
CA LYS A 38 -6.88 -7.40 13.12
C LYS A 38 -8.24 -8.08 13.13
N GLN A 39 -8.94 -8.11 12.00
CA GLN A 39 -10.24 -8.78 11.86
C GLN A 39 -10.11 -10.29 11.57
N GLY A 40 -8.88 -10.82 11.49
CA GLY A 40 -8.62 -12.24 11.24
C GLY A 40 -8.91 -12.73 9.82
N VAL A 41 -9.21 -11.84 8.89
CA VAL A 41 -9.50 -12.18 7.49
C VAL A 41 -8.30 -12.89 6.83
N MET A 42 -7.09 -12.44 7.15
CA MET A 42 -5.83 -13.01 6.64
C MET A 42 -5.60 -14.49 7.02
N GLN A 43 -6.34 -15.05 7.97
CA GLN A 43 -6.22 -16.47 8.35
C GLN A 43 -6.75 -17.42 7.27
N ARG A 44 -7.59 -16.90 6.36
CA ARG A 44 -8.23 -17.67 5.27
C ARG A 44 -7.71 -17.29 3.88
N LEU A 45 -6.86 -16.28 3.80
CA LEU A 45 -6.34 -15.74 2.55
C LEU A 45 -4.81 -15.87 2.52
N THR A 46 -4.27 -16.18 1.35
CA THR A 46 -2.83 -16.03 1.09
C THR A 46 -2.61 -14.74 0.31
N PHE A 47 -1.81 -13.83 0.85
CA PHE A 47 -1.45 -12.58 0.16
C PHE A 47 -0.45 -12.89 -0.96
N ILE A 48 -0.79 -12.54 -2.19
CA ILE A 48 -0.01 -12.87 -3.40
C ILE A 48 0.19 -11.62 -4.27
N GLY A 49 0.77 -11.79 -5.45
CA GLY A 49 0.88 -10.72 -6.46
C GLY A 49 2.01 -9.73 -6.23
N GLY A 50 1.96 -8.61 -6.96
CA GLY A 50 3.02 -7.61 -6.99
C GLY A 50 3.18 -6.87 -5.66
N THR A 51 2.07 -6.62 -4.96
CA THR A 51 2.09 -5.84 -3.72
C THR A 51 2.63 -6.66 -2.56
N SER A 52 2.47 -8.00 -2.56
CA SER A 52 3.13 -8.85 -1.56
C SER A 52 4.65 -8.87 -1.74
N LEU A 53 5.14 -8.84 -2.99
CA LEU A 53 6.58 -8.66 -3.26
C LEU A 53 7.09 -7.28 -2.79
N ARG A 54 6.30 -6.21 -3.00
CA ARG A 54 6.62 -4.88 -2.51
C ARG A 54 6.71 -4.83 -0.98
N MET A 55 5.68 -5.28 -0.29
CA MET A 55 5.56 -5.13 1.17
C MET A 55 6.36 -6.15 1.97
N CYS A 56 6.38 -7.41 1.55
CA CYS A 56 7.01 -8.49 2.32
C CYS A 56 8.47 -8.72 1.95
N TYR A 57 8.88 -8.32 0.73
CA TYR A 57 10.22 -8.58 0.20
C TYR A 57 10.93 -7.31 -0.32
N ASN A 58 10.37 -6.12 -0.05
CA ASN A 58 10.94 -4.83 -0.40
C ASN A 58 11.28 -4.68 -1.91
N SER A 59 10.41 -5.21 -2.78
CA SER A 59 10.56 -5.03 -4.23
C SER A 59 10.59 -3.55 -4.62
N SER A 60 11.48 -3.19 -5.55
CA SER A 60 11.60 -1.81 -6.08
C SER A 60 10.46 -1.43 -7.01
N ARG A 61 9.71 -2.41 -7.53
CA ARG A 61 8.58 -2.17 -8.42
C ARG A 61 7.35 -1.73 -7.63
N LEU A 62 6.79 -0.59 -8.03
CA LEU A 62 5.50 -0.11 -7.53
C LEU A 62 4.38 -1.07 -7.92
N SER A 63 3.38 -1.20 -7.06
CA SER A 63 2.27 -2.11 -7.26
C SER A 63 0.96 -1.48 -6.81
N GLU A 64 -0.11 -1.79 -7.56
CA GLU A 64 -1.36 -1.03 -7.54
C GLU A 64 -2.51 -1.80 -6.88
N ASP A 65 -2.46 -3.14 -6.89
CA ASP A 65 -3.57 -4.00 -6.46
C ASP A 65 -3.22 -4.82 -5.22
N LEU A 66 -4.21 -5.17 -4.40
CA LEU A 66 -4.05 -6.15 -3.33
C LEU A 66 -4.63 -7.50 -3.78
N ASP A 67 -3.76 -8.45 -4.09
CA ASP A 67 -4.16 -9.77 -4.60
C ASP A 67 -4.17 -10.82 -3.50
N PHE A 68 -5.25 -11.60 -3.43
CA PHE A 68 -5.39 -12.68 -2.46
C PHE A 68 -5.84 -13.97 -3.13
N ASN A 69 -5.25 -15.09 -2.71
CA ASN A 69 -5.77 -16.40 -3.01
C ASN A 69 -6.55 -16.94 -1.81
N GLY A 70 -7.82 -17.32 -2.01
CA GLY A 70 -8.62 -17.98 -1.00
C GLY A 70 -8.23 -19.45 -0.88
N ARG A 71 -8.05 -19.96 0.33
CA ARG A 71 -8.00 -21.41 0.53
C ARG A 71 -9.44 -21.95 0.47
N LEU A 72 -9.70 -22.91 -0.43
CA LEU A 72 -10.90 -23.75 -0.38
C LEU A 72 -10.94 -24.55 0.92
#